data_AF-A0A2R6NU51-F1
#
_entry.id   AF-A0A2R6NU51-F1
#
_cell.length_a   1.000
_cell.length_b   1.000
_cell.length_c   1.000
_cell.angle_alpha   90.00
_cell.angle_beta   90.00
_cell.angle_gamma   90.00
#
_symmetry.space_group_name_H-M   'P 1'
#
loop_
_entity.id
_entity.type
_entity.pdbx_description
1 polymer ?
#
loop_
_entity_poly.entity_id
_entity_poly.type
_entity_poly.pdbx_seq_one_letter_code
_entity_poly.pdbx_strand_id
1 'polypeptide(L)'
;MSAAAVLSPSDCEYSIPTWKRVPSTFDVLFGLRLPYRPPPNAIGAFLWRKRVWVETTFALTMLQPWEKFMLVTIMNTLLTLLVTGLYLYFPTHLSFLFERAKYYLLGLEPSTTITSTTTVAESISKFVSDGWAWGWNETIAGLAKPLGLSTKAVEL
;
A
#
# COMPACT_ATOMS: atom_id res chain seq x y z
N MET A 1 -48.74 4.45 24.92
CA MET A 1 -49.12 4.19 23.52
C MET A 1 -47.94 4.60 22.66
N SER A 2 -47.12 3.62 22.27
CA SER A 2 -45.85 3.85 21.56
C SER A 2 -46.14 4.09 20.09
N ALA A 3 -45.89 5.31 19.61
CA ALA A 3 -46.00 5.67 18.21
C ALA A 3 -44.87 4.95 17.45
N ALA A 4 -45.21 3.86 16.77
CA ALA A 4 -44.33 3.23 15.81
C ALA A 4 -44.02 4.27 14.72
N ALA A 5 -42.78 4.76 14.69
CA ALA A 5 -42.27 5.62 13.64
C ALA A 5 -42.37 4.85 12.31
N VAL A 6 -43.42 5.14 11.55
CA VAL A 6 -43.59 4.69 10.17
C VAL A 6 -42.41 5.29 9.39
N LEU A 7 -41.41 4.46 9.10
CA LEU A 7 -40.31 4.81 8.21
C LEU A 7 -40.90 5.31 6.89
N SER A 8 -40.57 6.55 6.51
CA SER A 8 -41.02 7.13 5.25
C SER A 8 -40.46 6.30 4.08
N PRO A 9 -41.22 6.07 2.99
CA PRO A 9 -40.72 5.38 1.80
C PRO A 9 -39.50 6.05 1.15
N SER A 10 -39.13 7.27 1.56
CA SER A 10 -37.91 7.97 1.15
C SER A 10 -36.65 7.47 1.85
N ASP A 11 -36.79 6.85 3.03
CA ASP A 11 -35.69 6.44 3.90
C ASP A 11 -35.26 4.99 3.65
N CYS A 12 -35.96 4.28 2.76
CA CYS A 12 -35.48 3.00 2.26
C CYS A 12 -34.28 3.25 1.34
N GLU A 13 -33.21 2.49 1.55
CA GLU A 13 -31.90 2.66 0.93
C GLU A 13 -31.95 2.57 -0.61
N TYR A 14 -33.00 1.94 -1.15
CA TYR A 14 -33.33 1.80 -2.57
C TYR A 14 -34.35 2.84 -3.08
N SER A 15 -34.54 3.95 -2.38
CA SER A 15 -35.43 5.02 -2.85
C SER A 15 -34.91 5.58 -4.19
N ILE A 16 -35.82 5.93 -5.09
CA ILE A 16 -35.53 6.37 -6.46
C ILE A 16 -34.49 7.53 -6.57
N PRO A 17 -34.17 8.38 -5.58
CA PRO A 17 -33.09 9.35 -5.74
C PRO A 17 -31.65 8.84 -5.48
N THR A 18 -31.40 7.69 -4.84
CA THR A 18 -30.02 7.30 -4.43
C THR A 18 -29.07 7.05 -5.60
N TRP A 19 -29.55 6.49 -6.72
CA TRP A 19 -28.72 6.21 -7.90
C TRP A 19 -28.21 7.47 -8.62
N LYS A 20 -28.81 8.64 -8.35
CA LYS A 20 -28.37 9.93 -8.91
C LYS A 20 -27.26 10.60 -8.09
N ARG A 21 -26.92 10.10 -6.90
CA ARG A 21 -25.85 10.71 -6.08
C ARG A 21 -24.49 10.55 -6.77
N VAL A 22 -23.76 11.67 -6.84
CA VAL A 22 -22.35 11.66 -7.26
C VAL A 22 -21.54 11.27 -6.03
N PRO A 23 -20.89 10.10 -6.01
CA PRO A 23 -20.14 9.66 -4.85
C PRO A 23 -18.92 10.56 -4.65
N SER A 24 -18.62 10.86 -3.39
CA SER A 24 -17.37 11.54 -3.04
C SER A 24 -16.19 10.61 -3.29
N THR A 25 -15.01 11.17 -3.57
CA THR A 25 -13.80 10.35 -3.72
C THR A 25 -13.46 9.61 -2.42
N PHE A 26 -13.84 10.18 -1.27
CA PHE A 26 -13.70 9.53 0.03
C PHE A 26 -14.63 8.33 0.19
N ASP A 27 -15.84 8.37 -0.36
CA ASP A 27 -16.78 7.23 -0.34
C ASP A 27 -16.21 6.05 -1.13
N VAL A 28 -15.49 6.33 -2.22
CA VAL A 28 -14.83 5.31 -3.03
C VAL A 28 -13.64 4.68 -2.30
N LEU A 29 -12.89 5.45 -1.51
CA LEU A 29 -11.70 4.97 -0.82
C LEU A 29 -12.01 4.29 0.51
N PHE A 30 -12.86 4.90 1.33
CA PHE A 30 -13.13 4.47 2.71
C PHE A 30 -14.56 4.00 2.95
N GLY A 31 -15.47 4.17 1.99
CA GLY A 31 -16.84 3.73 2.13
C GLY A 31 -16.90 2.20 2.27
N LEU A 32 -17.61 1.71 3.27
CA LEU A 32 -17.78 0.27 3.50
C LEU A 32 -18.50 -0.41 2.32
N ARG A 33 -19.43 0.33 1.71
CA ARG A 33 -20.20 -0.04 0.52
C ARG A 33 -19.62 0.64 -0.72
N LEU A 34 -19.47 -0.13 -1.79
CA LEU A 34 -18.94 0.37 -3.04
C LEU A 34 -20.05 1.13 -3.82
N PRO A 35 -19.82 2.39 -4.24
CA PRO A 35 -20.78 3.09 -5.08
C PRO A 35 -20.82 2.48 -6.48
N TYR A 36 -22.02 2.37 -7.06
CA TYR A 36 -22.21 1.78 -8.41
C TYR A 36 -21.63 2.65 -9.54
N ARG A 37 -21.50 3.95 -9.30
CA ARG A 37 -21.02 4.92 -10.30
C ARG A 37 -19.57 5.33 -10.01
N PRO A 38 -18.69 5.42 -11.02
CA PRO A 38 -17.37 6.02 -10.82
C PRO A 38 -17.50 7.53 -10.52
N PRO A 39 -16.66 8.09 -9.63
CA PRO A 39 -16.60 9.52 -9.41
C PRO A 39 -16.05 10.23 -10.66
N PRO A 40 -16.37 11.53 -10.88
CA PRO A 40 -15.93 12.27 -12.05
C PRO A 40 -14.42 12.51 -12.11
N ASN A 41 -13.71 12.37 -10.99
CA ASN A 41 -12.26 12.57 -10.90
C ASN A 41 -11.51 11.39 -11.52
N ALA A 42 -10.49 11.65 -12.36
CA ALA A 42 -9.71 10.60 -13.02
C ALA A 42 -9.03 9.63 -12.04
N ILE A 43 -8.43 10.16 -10.97
CA ILE A 43 -7.78 9.37 -9.91
C ILE A 43 -8.83 8.55 -9.14
N GLY A 44 -9.96 9.17 -8.82
CA GLY A 44 -11.07 8.49 -8.15
C GLY A 44 -11.65 7.36 -9.01
N ALA A 45 -11.78 7.56 -10.32
CA ALA A 45 -12.25 6.55 -11.25
C ALA A 45 -11.26 5.38 -11.38
N PHE A 46 -9.95 5.65 -11.33
CA PHE A 46 -8.92 4.60 -11.33
C PHE A 46 -8.97 3.76 -10.05
N LEU A 47 -9.01 4.41 -8.88
CA LEU A 47 -9.13 3.72 -7.59
C LEU A 47 -10.42 2.91 -7.51
N TRP A 48 -11.53 3.47 -8.01
CA TRP A 48 -12.80 2.76 -8.12
C TRP A 48 -12.67 1.48 -8.95
N ARG A 49 -12.02 1.54 -10.14
CA ARG A 49 -11.81 0.35 -10.99
C ARG A 49 -10.98 -0.73 -10.29
N LYS A 50 -9.90 -0.34 -9.63
CA LYS A 50 -9.05 -1.29 -8.89
C LYS A 50 -9.81 -1.94 -7.74
N ARG A 51 -10.60 -1.15 -7.01
CA ARG A 51 -11.44 -1.65 -5.94
C ARG A 51 -12.55 -2.58 -6.42
N VAL A 52 -13.27 -2.22 -7.49
CA VAL A 52 -14.29 -3.07 -8.13
C VAL A 52 -13.70 -4.41 -8.55
N TRP A 53 -12.52 -4.39 -9.16
CA TRP A 53 -11.86 -5.62 -9.63
C TRP A 53 -11.54 -6.55 -8.46
N VAL A 54 -10.94 -6.03 -7.39
CA VAL A 54 -10.65 -6.79 -6.17
C VAL A 54 -11.94 -7.32 -5.52
N GLU A 55 -12.97 -6.50 -5.39
CA GLU A 55 -14.24 -6.93 -4.80
C GLU A 55 -14.93 -8.03 -5.63
N THR A 56 -14.77 -8.00 -6.96
CA THR A 56 -15.35 -8.99 -7.89
C THR A 56 -14.57 -10.30 -7.88
N THR A 57 -13.23 -10.26 -7.94
CA THR A 57 -12.40 -11.47 -8.00
C THR A 57 -12.45 -12.29 -6.72
N PHE A 58 -12.55 -11.62 -5.58
CA PHE A 58 -12.62 -12.26 -4.27
C PHE A 58 -14.04 -12.42 -3.73
N ALA A 59 -15.07 -12.10 -4.53
CA ALA A 59 -16.48 -12.14 -4.15
C ALA A 59 -16.78 -11.43 -2.80
N LEU A 60 -16.07 -10.33 -2.52
CA LEU A 60 -16.13 -9.61 -1.23
C LEU A 60 -17.50 -8.96 -0.98
N THR A 61 -18.37 -8.93 -1.97
CA THR A 61 -19.74 -8.40 -1.87
C THR A 61 -20.67 -9.30 -1.06
N MET A 62 -20.34 -10.59 -0.93
CA MET A 62 -21.15 -11.58 -0.18
C MET A 62 -20.65 -11.80 1.25
N LEU A 63 -19.45 -11.30 1.56
CA LEU A 63 -18.79 -11.51 2.84
C LEU A 63 -19.28 -10.50 3.88
N GLN A 64 -19.34 -10.90 5.15
CA GLN A 64 -19.68 -9.95 6.21
C GLN A 64 -18.59 -8.86 6.32
N PRO A 65 -18.94 -7.63 6.74
CA PRO A 65 -17.96 -6.54 6.82
C PRO A 65 -16.73 -6.86 7.69
N TRP A 66 -16.91 -7.65 8.74
CA TRP A 66 -15.81 -8.06 9.62
C TRP A 66 -14.90 -9.11 8.96
N GLU A 67 -15.49 -10.08 8.24
CA GLU A 67 -14.76 -11.12 7.50
C GLU A 67 -13.93 -10.50 6.39
N LYS A 68 -14.50 -9.50 5.69
CA LYS A 68 -13.79 -8.73 4.66
C LYS A 68 -12.54 -8.07 5.23
N PHE A 69 -12.61 -7.52 6.44
CA PHE A 69 -11.46 -6.89 7.08
C PHE A 69 -10.35 -7.92 7.35
N MET A 70 -10.70 -9.08 7.92
CA MET A 70 -9.73 -10.16 8.18
C MET A 70 -9.10 -10.72 6.91
N LEU A 71 -9.86 -10.85 5.83
CA LEU A 71 -9.31 -11.37 4.56
C LEU A 71 -8.34 -10.37 3.92
N VAL A 72 -8.68 -9.08 3.92
CA VAL A 72 -7.81 -8.03 3.39
C VAL A 72 -6.50 -7.94 4.17
N THR A 73 -6.53 -8.07 5.50
CA THR A 73 -5.30 -8.04 6.30
C THR A 73 -4.40 -9.25 6.02
N ILE A 74 -4.96 -10.46 5.93
CA ILE A 74 -4.20 -11.68 5.59
C ILE A 74 -3.62 -11.61 4.17
N MET A 75 -4.40 -11.14 3.20
CA MET A 75 -3.90 -10.96 1.83
C MET A 75 -2.78 -9.91 1.80
N ASN A 76 -2.91 -8.82 2.55
CA ASN A 76 -1.88 -7.80 2.64
C ASN A 76 -0.60 -8.33 3.29
N THR A 77 -0.69 -9.12 4.36
CA THR A 77 0.50 -9.71 5.01
C THR A 77 1.19 -10.74 4.10
N LEU A 78 0.43 -11.56 3.38
CA LEU A 78 0.99 -12.48 2.38
C LEU A 78 1.66 -11.71 1.23
N LEU A 79 1.03 -10.64 0.75
CA LEU A 79 1.58 -9.83 -0.32
C LEU A 79 2.85 -9.09 0.11
N THR A 80 2.90 -8.52 1.31
CA THR A 80 4.13 -7.86 1.80
C THR A 80 5.25 -8.86 2.02
N LEU A 81 4.96 -10.04 2.55
CA LEU A 81 5.93 -11.13 2.66
C LEU A 81 6.45 -11.55 1.28
N LEU A 82 5.54 -11.71 0.31
CA LEU A 82 5.89 -12.07 -1.06
C LEU A 82 6.74 -10.98 -1.73
N VAL A 83 6.36 -9.71 -1.61
CA VAL A 83 7.11 -8.58 -2.18
C VAL A 83 8.48 -8.47 -1.55
N THR A 84 8.60 -8.68 -0.23
CA THR A 84 9.88 -8.65 0.48
C THR A 84 10.76 -9.82 0.06
N GLY A 85 10.19 -11.03 -0.03
CA GLY A 85 10.89 -12.20 -0.53
C GLY A 85 11.33 -12.03 -1.98
N LEU A 86 10.48 -11.47 -2.83
CA LEU A 86 10.82 -11.15 -4.22
C LEU A 86 11.93 -10.11 -4.25
N TYR A 87 11.83 -9.02 -3.51
CA TYR A 87 12.86 -7.96 -3.51
C TYR A 87 14.23 -8.47 -3.06
N LEU A 88 14.28 -9.34 -2.05
CA LEU A 88 15.54 -9.87 -1.52
C LEU A 88 16.12 -11.00 -2.38
N TYR A 89 15.27 -11.87 -2.93
CA TYR A 89 15.71 -13.07 -3.65
C TYR A 89 15.86 -12.83 -5.16
N PHE A 90 14.91 -12.12 -5.78
CA PHE A 90 14.85 -11.91 -7.22
C PHE A 90 16.10 -11.30 -7.87
N PRO A 91 16.79 -10.27 -7.30
CA PRO A 91 17.96 -9.70 -7.96
C PRO A 91 19.10 -10.70 -8.13
N THR A 92 19.31 -11.57 -7.13
CA THR A 92 20.34 -12.62 -7.16
C THR A 92 20.02 -13.68 -8.24
N HIS A 93 18.74 -13.99 -8.46
CA HIS A 93 18.33 -14.93 -9.50
C HIS A 93 18.41 -14.34 -10.90
N LEU A 94 18.14 -13.03 -11.05
CA LEU A 94 18.27 -12.36 -12.33
C LEU A 94 19.71 -12.33 -12.82
N SER A 95 20.69 -11.99 -11.97
CA SER A 95 22.10 -11.92 -12.38
C SER A 95 22.58 -13.26 -12.94
N PHE A 96 22.24 -14.36 -12.28
CA PHE A 96 22.55 -15.71 -12.75
C PHE A 96 21.90 -16.06 -14.10
N LEU A 97 20.63 -15.69 -14.29
CA LEU A 97 19.95 -15.90 -15.57
C LEU A 97 20.53 -15.02 -16.68
N PHE A 98 20.94 -13.79 -16.35
CA PHE A 98 21.57 -12.88 -17.29
C PHE A 98 22.93 -13.38 -17.78
N GLU A 99 23.77 -13.93 -16.91
CA GLU A 99 25.06 -14.50 -17.32
C GLU A 99 24.87 -15.65 -18.31
N ARG A 100 23.93 -16.56 -18.03
CA ARG A 100 23.60 -17.66 -18.93
C ARG A 100 23.01 -17.16 -20.25
N ALA A 101 22.08 -16.21 -20.20
CA ALA A 101 21.49 -15.62 -21.41
C ALA A 101 22.55 -14.92 -22.26
N LYS A 102 23.49 -14.20 -21.63
CA LYS A 102 24.62 -13.54 -22.29
C LYS A 102 25.54 -14.55 -22.98
N TYR A 103 25.85 -15.66 -22.33
CA TYR A 103 26.65 -16.75 -22.91
C TYR A 103 25.99 -17.30 -24.18
N TYR A 104 24.69 -17.58 -24.13
CA TYR A 104 23.97 -18.14 -25.29
C TYR A 104 23.77 -17.13 -26.43
N LEU A 105 23.57 -15.84 -26.14
CA LEU A 105 23.33 -14.82 -27.17
C LEU A 105 24.61 -14.29 -27.82
N LEU A 106 25.67 -14.11 -27.03
CA LEU A 106 26.87 -13.39 -27.48
C LEU A 106 28.10 -14.30 -27.61
N GLY A 107 28.03 -15.55 -27.15
CA GLY A 107 29.17 -16.48 -27.15
C GLY A 107 30.36 -16.02 -26.30
N LEU A 108 30.17 -14.99 -25.47
CA LEU A 108 31.21 -14.40 -24.63
C LEU A 108 31.32 -15.22 -23.34
N GLU A 109 32.48 -15.84 -23.10
CA GLU A 109 32.78 -16.42 -21.79
C GLU A 109 32.75 -15.31 -20.72
N PRO A 110 32.38 -15.64 -19.46
CA PRO A 110 32.36 -14.68 -18.37
C PRO A 110 33.80 -14.28 -18.02
N SER A 111 34.38 -13.33 -18.75
CA SER A 111 35.61 -12.67 -18.31
C SER A 111 35.28 -11.93 -17.02
N THR A 112 35.98 -12.28 -15.95
CA THR A 112 35.89 -11.72 -14.60
C THR A 112 36.24 -10.22 -14.60
N THR A 113 35.38 -9.38 -15.17
CA THR A 113 35.56 -7.93 -15.18
C THR A 113 34.73 -7.37 -14.04
N ILE A 114 35.35 -7.39 -12.86
CA ILE A 114 34.90 -6.67 -11.67
C ILE A 114 34.96 -5.17 -12.02
N THR A 115 33.86 -4.60 -12.47
CA THR A 115 33.71 -3.14 -12.56
C THR A 115 32.76 -2.70 -11.45
N SER A 116 33.38 -2.24 -10.37
CA SER A 116 32.78 -1.69 -9.16
C SER A 116 31.74 -0.61 -9.46
N THR A 117 30.45 -0.94 -9.39
CA THR A 117 29.33 0.00 -9.37
C THR A 117 29.03 0.45 -7.94
N THR A 118 29.97 1.14 -7.28
CA THR A 118 29.84 1.52 -5.86
C THR A 118 28.99 2.77 -5.60
N THR A 119 28.65 3.56 -6.63
CA THR A 119 27.97 4.86 -6.41
C THR A 119 26.46 4.78 -6.21
N VAL A 120 25.79 3.81 -6.84
CA VAL A 120 24.33 3.63 -6.73
C VAL A 120 23.97 2.84 -5.46
N ALA A 121 24.80 1.88 -5.06
CA ALA A 121 24.60 1.12 -3.84
C ALA A 121 24.72 2.00 -2.58
N GLU A 122 25.65 2.95 -2.56
CA GLU A 122 25.83 3.92 -1.47
C GLU A 122 24.67 4.92 -1.36
N SER A 123 24.11 5.36 -2.48
CA SER A 123 22.97 6.29 -2.47
C SER A 123 21.67 5.60 -2.04
N ILE A 124 21.49 4.33 -2.38
CA ILE A 124 20.35 3.51 -1.92
C ILE A 124 20.50 3.15 -0.44
N SER A 125 21.69 2.77 0.03
CA SER A 125 21.89 2.45 1.45
C SER A 125 21.63 3.65 2.35
N LYS A 126 22.06 4.85 1.93
CA LYS A 126 21.76 6.11 2.61
C LYS A 126 20.26 6.44 2.60
N PHE A 127 19.57 6.26 1.47
CA PHE A 127 18.12 6.49 1.42
C PHE A 127 17.33 5.50 2.29
N VAL A 128 17.79 4.25 2.38
CA VAL A 128 17.16 3.23 3.24
C VAL A 128 17.44 3.50 4.72
N SER A 129 18.65 3.92 5.09
CA SER A 129 18.96 4.33 6.47
C SER A 129 18.14 5.55 6.90
N ASP A 130 17.95 6.50 5.99
CA ASP A 130 17.22 7.74 6.26
C ASP A 130 15.69 7.54 6.18
N GLY A 131 15.22 6.58 5.38
CA GLY A 131 13.81 6.36 5.06
C GLY A 131 13.06 5.43 6.03
N TRP A 132 13.75 4.61 6.82
CA TRP A 132 13.15 3.70 7.81
C TRP A 132 13.47 4.09 9.26
N ALA A 133 14.08 5.25 9.50
CA ALA A 133 14.30 5.77 10.84
C ALA A 133 12.98 6.35 11.40
N TRP A 134 12.19 5.50 12.06
CA TRP A 134 11.13 5.89 13.01
C TRP A 134 11.75 6.55 14.27
N GLY A 135 12.65 7.50 14.07
CA GLY A 135 13.49 8.14 15.07
C GLY A 135 12.78 9.30 15.75
N TRP A 136 11.94 9.00 16.75
CA TRP A 136 11.54 9.99 17.77
C TRP A 136 12.76 10.61 18.49
N ASN A 137 13.91 9.94 18.44
CA ASN A 137 15.15 10.41 19.06
C ASN A 137 15.78 11.60 18.34
N GLU A 138 15.64 11.74 17.02
CA GLU A 138 16.28 12.83 16.28
C GLU A 138 15.51 14.14 16.36
N THR A 139 14.18 14.08 16.47
CA THR A 139 13.32 15.26 16.66
C THR A 139 13.44 15.82 18.06
N ILE A 140 13.50 14.97 19.09
CA ILE A 140 13.75 15.38 20.48
C ILE A 140 15.19 15.87 20.66
N ALA A 141 16.19 15.19 20.07
CA ALA A 141 17.58 15.67 20.12
C ALA A 141 17.77 17.00 19.37
N GLY A 142 17.03 17.21 18.26
CA GLY A 142 16.97 18.47 17.53
C GLY A 142 16.32 19.61 18.32
N LEU A 143 15.29 19.31 19.12
CA LEU A 143 14.61 20.25 20.02
C LEU A 143 15.40 20.53 21.32
N ALA A 144 16.14 19.55 21.85
CA ALA A 144 16.91 19.67 23.08
C ALA A 144 18.21 20.47 22.89
N LYS A 145 18.82 20.42 21.69
CA LYS A 145 20.05 21.16 21.33
C LYS A 145 19.97 22.67 21.56
N PRO A 146 18.94 23.41 21.09
CA PRO A 146 18.83 24.84 21.35
C PRO A 146 18.40 25.18 22.78
N LEU A 147 17.83 24.22 23.53
CA LEU A 147 17.35 24.41 24.90
C LEU A 147 18.40 24.01 25.97
N GLY A 148 19.58 23.53 25.56
CA GLY A 148 20.67 23.16 26.48
C GLY A 148 20.36 21.96 27.38
N LEU A 149 19.32 21.18 27.08
CA LEU A 149 18.91 20.03 27.87
C LEU A 149 19.70 18.78 27.46
N SER A 150 20.38 18.16 28.44
CA SER A 150 21.16 16.95 28.23
C SER A 150 20.24 15.72 28.13
N THR A 151 20.39 14.95 27.06
CA THR A 151 19.63 13.72 26.77
C THR A 151 19.84 12.60 27.78
N LYS A 152 20.79 12.75 28.72
CA LYS A 152 21.06 11.81 29.81
C LYS A 152 19.98 11.77 30.90
N ALA A 153 19.06 12.75 30.93
CA ALA A 153 18.02 12.84 31.97
C ALA A 153 16.72 12.07 31.67
N VAL A 154 16.61 11.44 30.49
CA VAL A 154 15.36 10.80 30.01
C VAL A 154 15.35 9.27 30.21
N GLU A 155 16.42 8.67 30.71
CA GLU A 155 16.43 7.26 31.11
C GLU A 155 16.17 7.12 32.62
N LEU A 156 14.88 7.03 32.97
CA LEU A 156 14.37 6.33 34.16
C LEU A 156 13.59 5.09 33.69
#